data_AF-A0AAP0E895-F1
#
_entry.id   AF-A0AAP0E895-F1
#
_cell.length_a   1.000
_cell.length_b   1.000
_cell.length_c   1.000
_cell.angle_alpha   90.00
_cell.angle_beta   90.00
_cell.angle_gamma   90.00
#
_symmetry.space_group_name_H-M   'P 1'
#
loop_
_entity.id
_entity.type
_entity.pdbx_description
1 polymer ?
#
loop_
_entity_poly.entity_id
_entity_poly.type
_entity_poly.pdbx_seq_one_letter_code
_entity_poly.pdbx_strand_id
1 'polypeptide(L)'
;MLLAVLVMGKLPSDEFFQHTEEMSQVKWLRNVITSENPKRAIDAKLMGNRYEEQMLLVLKIACFCTLDDAKQRPNSKDVRCMLSQLKH
;
A
#
# COMPACT_ATOMS: atom_id res chain seq x y z
N MET A 1 7.99 -2.03 0.14
CA MET A 1 7.39 -2.46 1.43
C MET A 1 7.20 -1.31 2.41
N LEU A 2 8.18 -0.43 2.63
CA LEU A 2 8.06 0.68 3.60
C LEU A 2 6.81 1.56 3.41
N LEU A 3 6.48 1.96 2.18
CA LEU A 3 5.28 2.76 1.90
C LEU A 3 3.98 2.09 2.41
N ALA A 4 3.85 0.77 2.24
CA ALA A 4 2.70 0.04 2.73
C ALA A 4 2.68 -0.03 4.26
N VAL A 5 3.83 -0.27 4.90
CA VAL A 5 3.96 -0.28 6.37
C VAL A 5 3.53 1.05 6.96
N LEU A 6 3.94 2.17 6.37
CA LEU A 6 3.62 3.51 6.87
C LEU A 6 2.12 3.83 6.85
N VAL A 7 1.39 3.31 5.86
CA VAL A 7 -0.06 3.55 5.73
C VAL A 7 -0.89 2.51 6.47
N MET A 8 -0.48 1.24 6.45
CA MET A 8 -1.26 0.15 7.05
C MET A 8 -0.97 -0.07 8.54
N GLY A 9 0.15 0.45 9.05
CA GLY A 9 0.57 0.25 10.44
C GLY A 9 1.00 -1.19 10.76
N LYS A 10 1.30 -2.01 9.73
CA LYS A 10 1.64 -3.43 9.86
C LYS A 10 2.96 -3.76 9.17
N LEU A 11 3.86 -4.44 9.88
CA LEU A 11 5.10 -4.95 9.30
C LEU A 11 4.83 -6.14 8.38
N PRO A 12 5.69 -6.46 7.40
CA PRO A 12 5.51 -7.64 6.55
C PRO A 12 5.41 -8.96 7.32
N SER A 13 6.02 -9.02 8.50
CA SER A 13 6.00 -10.17 9.42
C SER A 13 4.89 -10.12 10.46
N ASP A 14 3.96 -9.17 10.37
CA ASP A 14 2.82 -9.07 11.28
C ASP A 14 1.96 -10.33 11.18
N GLU A 15 1.59 -10.89 12.33
CA GLU A 15 0.78 -12.10 12.46
C GLU A 15 -0.57 -11.97 11.73
N PHE A 16 -1.07 -10.74 11.58
CA PHE A 16 -2.23 -10.44 10.76
C PHE A 16 -2.16 -11.11 9.38
N PHE A 17 -1.01 -11.02 8.69
CA PHE A 17 -0.87 -11.57 7.35
C PHE A 17 -0.80 -13.10 7.34
N GLN A 18 -0.59 -13.77 8.47
CA GLN A 18 -0.66 -15.24 8.56
C GLN A 18 -2.10 -15.73 8.70
N HIS A 19 -3.00 -14.86 9.15
CA HIS A 19 -4.41 -15.16 9.37
C HIS A 19 -5.31 -14.68 8.21
N THR A 20 -4.74 -14.06 7.18
CA THR A 20 -5.46 -13.75 5.94
C THR A 20 -5.37 -14.92 4.96
N GLU A 21 -6.34 -15.04 4.06
CA GLU A 21 -6.35 -16.10 3.04
C GLU A 21 -5.10 -16.12 2.16
N GLU A 22 -4.49 -14.96 1.94
CA GLU A 22 -3.32 -14.81 1.08
C GLU A 22 -2.00 -15.23 1.72
N MET A 23 -1.95 -15.31 3.06
CA MET A 23 -0.75 -15.59 3.85
C MET A 23 0.46 -14.70 3.47
N SER A 24 0.21 -13.48 2.99
CA SER A 24 1.22 -12.63 2.37
C SER A 24 0.80 -11.16 2.36
N GLN A 25 1.66 -10.28 2.90
CA GLN A 25 1.42 -8.83 2.87
C GLN A 25 1.22 -8.30 1.44
N VAL A 26 2.04 -8.73 0.48
CA VAL A 26 1.98 -8.21 -0.89
C VAL A 26 0.67 -8.62 -1.58
N LYS A 27 0.31 -9.90 -1.46
CA LYS A 27 -0.94 -10.42 -2.06
C LYS A 27 -2.16 -9.79 -1.40
N TRP A 28 -2.18 -9.71 -0.07
CA TRP A 28 -3.25 -9.04 0.66
C TRP A 28 -3.39 -7.57 0.26
N LEU A 29 -2.26 -6.84 0.16
CA LEU A 29 -2.22 -5.45 -0.28
C LEU A 29 -2.83 -5.28 -1.68
N ARG A 30 -2.44 -6.13 -2.65
CA ARG A 30 -3.01 -6.07 -4.00
C ARG A 30 -4.52 -6.32 -3.97
N ASN A 31 -4.97 -7.34 -3.24
CA ASN A 31 -6.38 -7.71 -3.13
C ASN A 31 -7.21 -6.61 -2.47
N VAL A 32 -6.75 -6.04 -1.36
CA VAL A 32 -7.50 -4.98 -0.66
C VAL A 32 -7.58 -3.71 -1.50
N ILE A 33 -6.52 -3.33 -2.22
CA ILE A 33 -6.50 -2.10 -3.03
C ILE A 33 -7.44 -2.18 -4.24
N THR A 34 -7.72 -3.38 -4.76
CA THR A 34 -8.70 -3.59 -5.84
C THR A 34 -10.08 -3.98 -5.34
N SER A 35 -10.29 -4.11 -4.02
CA SER A 35 -11.57 -4.47 -3.42
C SER A 35 -12.56 -3.30 -3.40
N GLU A 36 -13.82 -3.58 -3.07
CA GLU A 36 -14.87 -2.55 -2.90
C GLU A 36 -14.56 -1.57 -1.75
N ASN A 37 -13.74 -1.97 -0.78
CA ASN A 37 -13.39 -1.14 0.37
C ASN A 37 -11.86 -1.11 0.61
N PRO A 38 -11.10 -0.37 -0.21
CA PRO A 38 -9.65 -0.28 -0.06
C PRO A 38 -9.23 0.53 1.18
N LYS A 39 -10.12 1.38 1.73
CA LYS A 39 -9.84 2.16 2.96
C LYS A 39 -9.59 1.29 4.18
N ARG A 40 -10.04 0.02 4.19
CA ARG A 40 -9.72 -0.94 5.27
C ARG A 40 -8.23 -1.26 5.39
N ALA A 41 -7.43 -0.90 4.40
CA ALA A 41 -5.98 -1.02 4.46
C ALA A 41 -5.32 0.07 5.31
N ILE A 42 -5.98 1.20 5.54
CA ILE A 42 -5.40 2.33 6.28
C ILE A 42 -5.43 2.01 7.78
N ASP A 43 -4.32 2.28 8.48
CA ASP A 43 -4.28 2.20 9.94
C ASP A 43 -5.38 3.10 10.52
N ALA A 44 -6.22 2.56 11.40
CA ALA A 44 -7.31 3.30 12.03
C ALA A 44 -6.83 4.58 12.75
N LYS A 45 -5.57 4.61 13.23
CA LYS A 45 -4.95 5.79 13.85
C LYS A 45 -4.70 6.94 12.85
N LEU A 46 -4.72 6.66 11.56
CA LEU A 46 -4.54 7.62 10.47
C LEU A 46 -5.86 8.03 9.82
N MET A 47 -7.00 7.55 10.31
CA MET A 47 -8.32 7.89 9.77
C MET A 47 -8.84 9.23 10.32
N GLY A 48 -9.67 9.92 9.54
CA GLY A 48 -10.33 11.17 9.92
C GLY A 48 -9.50 12.44 9.66
N ASN A 49 -8.37 12.33 8.94
CA ASN A 49 -7.47 13.47 8.68
C ASN A 49 -7.59 14.07 7.27
N ARG A 50 -8.53 13.58 6.45
CA ARG A 50 -8.81 14.01 5.06
C ARG A 50 -7.75 13.60 4.04
N TYR A 51 -6.74 12.83 4.43
CA TYR A 51 -5.67 12.36 3.55
C TYR A 51 -5.83 10.89 3.12
N GLU A 52 -6.99 10.28 3.36
CA GLU A 52 -7.25 8.86 3.07
C GLU A 52 -7.09 8.57 1.56
N GLU A 53 -7.50 9.48 0.69
CA GLU A 53 -7.35 9.31 -0.76
C GLU A 53 -5.86 9.29 -1.16
N GLN A 54 -5.06 10.19 -0.60
CA GLN A 54 -3.61 10.23 -0.81
C GLN A 54 -2.94 8.97 -0.25
N MET A 55 -3.38 8.48 0.91
CA MET A 55 -2.90 7.22 1.48
C MET A 55 -3.20 6.02 0.55
N LEU A 56 -4.39 5.97 -0.06
CA LEU A 56 -4.72 4.95 -1.05
C LEU A 56 -3.84 5.05 -2.29
N LEU A 57 -3.49 6.26 -2.74
CA LEU A 57 -2.53 6.44 -3.84
C LEU A 57 -1.12 5.97 -3.46
N VAL A 58 -0.66 6.22 -2.23
CA VAL A 58 0.61 5.68 -1.71
C VAL A 58 0.61 4.16 -1.71
N LEU A 59 -0.51 3.53 -1.32
CA LEU A 59 -0.65 2.07 -1.37
C LEU A 59 -0.65 1.53 -2.81
N LYS A 60 -1.25 2.23 -3.77
CA LYS A 60 -1.14 1.88 -5.20
C LYS A 60 0.30 1.95 -5.71
N ILE A 61 1.06 2.98 -5.31
CA ILE A 61 2.50 3.07 -5.62
C ILE A 61 3.24 1.87 -5.00
N ALA A 62 2.91 1.49 -3.76
CA ALA A 62 3.49 0.30 -3.12
C ALA A 62 3.18 -1.00 -3.88
N CYS A 63 1.98 -1.14 -4.45
CA CYS A 63 1.64 -2.25 -5.36
C CYS A 63 2.55 -2.28 -6.58
N PHE A 64 2.76 -1.14 -7.26
CA PHE A 64 3.65 -1.08 -8.43
C PHE A 64 5.10 -1.46 -8.09
N CYS A 65 5.61 -1.00 -6.95
CA CYS A 65 6.95 -1.35 -6.47
C CYS A 65 7.13 -2.85 -6.17
N THR A 66 6.03 -3.59 -6.02
CA THR A 66 6.05 -5.00 -5.61
C THR A 66 5.53 -5.95 -6.68
N LEU A 67 5.28 -5.49 -7.91
CA LEU A 67 4.84 -6.36 -9.02
C LEU A 67 5.78 -7.55 -9.24
N ASP A 68 5.24 -8.70 -9.63
CA ASP A 68 6.05 -9.92 -9.73
C ASP A 68 7.08 -9.79 -10.86
N ASP A 69 6.68 -9.24 -12.01
CA ASP A 69 7.60 -8.88 -13.09
C ASP A 69 8.44 -7.65 -12.71
N ALA A 70 9.75 -7.86 -12.55
CA ALA A 70 10.70 -6.80 -12.24
C ALA A 70 10.75 -5.70 -13.31
N LYS A 71 10.45 -5.99 -14.58
CA LYS A 71 10.43 -5.01 -15.67
C LYS A 71 9.27 -4.02 -15.57
N GLN A 72 8.20 -4.40 -14.88
CA GLN A 72 7.03 -3.53 -14.66
C GLN A 72 7.15 -2.65 -13.42
N ARG A 73 8.16 -2.89 -12.57
CA ARG A 73 8.38 -2.10 -11.36
C ARG A 73 8.94 -0.71 -11.73
N PRO A 74 8.41 0.37 -11.15
CA PRO A 74 8.99 1.69 -11.32
C PRO A 74 10.38 1.74 -10.66
N ASN A 75 11.30 2.50 -11.25
CA ASN A 75 12.56 2.79 -10.59
C ASN A 75 12.35 3.85 -9.48
N SER A 76 13.36 4.08 -8.64
CA SER A 76 13.24 5.01 -7.51
C SER A 76 12.98 6.47 -7.92
N LYS A 77 13.44 6.89 -9.11
CA LYS A 77 13.16 8.23 -9.67
C LYS A 77 11.69 8.37 -10.04
N ASP A 78 11.10 7.33 -10.65
CA ASP A 78 9.69 7.30 -11.00
C ASP A 78 8.82 7.31 -9.74
N VAL A 79 9.16 6.48 -8.74
CA VAL A 79 8.46 6.45 -7.44
C VAL A 79 8.50 7.82 -6.76
N ARG A 80 9.66 8.49 -6.75
CA ARG A 80 9.78 9.85 -6.20
C ARG A 80 8.89 10.83 -6.95
N CYS A 81 8.83 10.74 -8.27
CA CYS A 81 7.96 11.59 -9.10
C CYS A 81 6.49 11.35 -8.77
N MET A 82 6.05 10.08 -8.72
CA MET A 82 4.68 9.71 -8.33
C MET A 82 4.31 10.27 -6.95
N LEU A 83 5.19 10.13 -5.96
CA LEU A 83 4.96 10.67 -4.61
C LEU A 83 4.87 12.20 -4.59
N SER A 84 5.70 12.90 -5.37
CA SER A 84 5.66 14.38 -5.44
C SER A 84 4.39 14.94 -6.08
N GLN A 85 3.64 14.12 -6.84
CA GLN A 85 2.39 14.54 -7.47
C GLN A 85 1.18 14.43 -6.54
N LEU A 86 1.33 13.78 -5.37
CA LEU A 86 0.27 13.69 -4.36
C LEU A 86 0.07 15.07 -3.72
N LYS A 87 -1.05 15.72 -4.04
CA LYS A 87 -1.39 17.05 -3.53
C LYS A 87 -2.00 16.99 -2.12
N HIS A 88 -1.73 18.03 -1.34
CA HIS A 88 -2.30 18.26 -0.01
C HIS A 88 -3.67 18.93 -0.08
#